data_AF-A0A8K0VWT9-F1
#
_entry.id   AF-A0A8K0VWT9-F1
#
_cell.length_a   1.000
_cell.length_b   1.000
_cell.length_c   1.000
_cell.angle_alpha   90.00
_cell.angle_beta   90.00
_cell.angle_gamma   90.00
#
_symmetry.space_group_name_H-M   'P 1'
#
loop_
_entity.id
_entity.type
_entity.pdbx_description
1 polymer ?
#
loop_
_entity_poly.entity_id
_entity_poly.type
_entity_poly.pdbx_seq_one_letter_code
_entity_poly.pdbx_strand_id
1 'polypeptide(L)'
;MNLLDLSPEIFQHIVHDFVSIVGIRKAWNARKVCLTFAVETQYDVLHLQPLTKDDVNWFGYDRSIRPLPKAYPPSIIRSRLNKPPNSFPGFLNKTHRMARSLRDAMESSRQESEETVTTLCESLAQGLPGYRLELALTSDVYLVRHYGGASDGLGSGPLLIVQKLIAVVLVNDCGLVLQSFPDLLEKDEWQCPFFGCPLSLAVAQKSKDMARTILQWLLVIHNQGLPPSLDMSRTEQGFNIVKAIDNAFAHGSLEILQDLLSFHSRRFGPADRTTYDTWLWRGYTKCSINTSYLEAVLAAPSEGQVKITREALVKAMRYYGPSHLETLITNKALNVHRVFGDTTPLIAAARGGILDNIRAILDAGADIDFELGSPSNRISAMTIAIRTKLRQDTKVSIVQLLLERGATLPPVHTWSEVGKRGTSQIRALLEEEQKKRNNQA
;
A
#
# COMPACT_ATOMS: atom_id res chain seq x y z
N MET A 1 -34.59 34.18 -3.47
CA MET A 1 -33.93 33.05 -4.16
C MET A 1 -32.61 32.86 -3.46
N ASN A 2 -32.40 31.73 -2.79
CA ASN A 2 -31.11 31.43 -2.20
C ASN A 2 -30.14 31.10 -3.33
N LEU A 3 -28.84 31.36 -3.10
CA LEU A 3 -27.79 31.11 -4.09
C LEU A 3 -27.74 29.64 -4.56
N LEU A 4 -28.20 28.71 -3.69
CA LEU A 4 -28.27 27.27 -3.97
C LEU A 4 -29.53 26.86 -4.75
N ASP A 5 -30.48 27.77 -4.97
CA ASP A 5 -31.69 27.52 -5.76
C ASP A 5 -31.45 27.77 -7.26
N LEU A 6 -30.26 28.21 -7.63
CA LEU A 6 -29.84 28.45 -9.01
C LEU A 6 -29.42 27.16 -9.70
N SER A 7 -29.45 27.14 -11.04
CA SER A 7 -28.90 26.01 -11.78
C SER A 7 -27.39 25.87 -11.52
N PRO A 8 -26.83 24.65 -11.58
CA PRO A 8 -25.41 24.41 -11.34
C PRO A 8 -24.49 25.29 -12.19
N GLU A 9 -24.86 25.53 -13.45
CA GLU A 9 -24.08 26.32 -14.40
C GLU A 9 -24.03 27.80 -14.00
N ILE A 10 -25.19 28.36 -13.62
CA ILE A 10 -25.27 29.76 -13.16
C ILE A 10 -24.48 29.92 -11.86
N PHE A 11 -24.59 28.96 -10.94
CA PHE A 11 -23.83 28.96 -9.70
C PHE A 11 -22.32 28.91 -9.96
N GLN A 12 -21.86 28.06 -10.88
CA GLN A 12 -20.46 27.98 -11.31
C GLN A 12 -19.96 29.31 -11.90
N HIS A 13 -20.75 29.96 -12.76
CA HIS A 13 -20.42 31.27 -13.31
C HIS A 13 -20.29 32.34 -12.21
N ILE A 14 -21.20 32.37 -11.25
CA ILE A 14 -21.13 33.31 -10.12
C ILE A 14 -19.86 33.07 -9.30
N VAL A 15 -19.51 31.81 -9.03
CA VAL A 15 -18.29 31.47 -8.30
C VAL A 15 -17.05 31.89 -9.10
N HIS A 16 -17.02 31.64 -10.41
CA HIS A 16 -15.93 32.06 -11.29
C HIS A 16 -15.70 33.57 -11.26
N ASP A 17 -16.77 34.34 -11.42
CA ASP A 17 -16.71 35.80 -11.38
C ASP A 17 -16.30 36.29 -9.99
N PHE A 18 -16.85 35.70 -8.94
CA PHE A 18 -16.46 36.01 -7.56
C PHE A 18 -14.96 35.83 -7.35
N VAL A 19 -14.41 34.66 -7.70
CA VAL A 19 -12.98 34.37 -7.55
C VAL A 19 -12.13 35.36 -8.36
N SER A 20 -12.55 35.66 -9.59
CA SER A 20 -11.85 36.59 -10.49
C SER A 20 -11.83 38.02 -9.95
N ILE A 21 -12.92 38.46 -9.29
CA ILE A 21 -13.05 39.82 -8.74
C ILE A 21 -12.31 39.97 -7.42
N VAL A 22 -12.52 39.05 -6.47
CA VAL A 22 -11.96 39.19 -5.10
C VAL A 22 -10.53 38.67 -4.98
N GLY A 23 -10.09 37.87 -5.96
CA GLY A 23 -8.80 37.22 -6.00
C GLY A 23 -8.76 35.90 -5.22
N ILE A 24 -7.86 35.01 -5.65
CA ILE A 24 -7.73 33.61 -5.20
C ILE A 24 -7.70 33.50 -3.67
N ARG A 25 -6.84 34.27 -3.00
CA ARG A 25 -6.64 34.14 -1.54
C ARG A 25 -7.89 34.48 -0.73
N LYS A 26 -8.59 35.56 -1.10
CA LYS A 26 -9.80 36.00 -0.41
C LYS A 26 -10.95 35.03 -0.68
N ALA A 27 -11.12 34.62 -1.93
CA ALA A 27 -12.12 33.62 -2.30
C ALA A 27 -11.89 32.29 -1.57
N TRP A 28 -10.64 31.85 -1.48
CA TRP A 28 -10.26 30.61 -0.81
C TRP A 28 -10.61 30.59 0.68
N ASN A 29 -10.48 31.73 1.36
CA ASN A 29 -10.85 31.87 2.78
C ASN A 29 -12.37 31.91 2.97
N ALA A 30 -13.12 32.36 1.96
CA ALA A 30 -14.59 32.40 1.96
C ALA A 30 -15.25 31.02 1.81
N ARG A 31 -14.49 29.95 1.54
CA ARG A 31 -15.01 28.57 1.44
C ARG A 31 -15.72 28.06 2.70
N LYS A 32 -15.53 28.70 3.86
CA LYS A 32 -16.15 28.29 5.13
C LYS A 32 -17.67 28.53 5.19
N VAL A 33 -18.25 29.21 4.19
CA VAL A 33 -19.67 29.60 4.17
C VAL A 33 -20.60 28.39 4.01
N CYS A 34 -20.36 27.51 3.02
CA CYS A 34 -21.10 26.26 2.87
C CYS A 34 -20.32 25.24 2.02
N LEU A 35 -20.71 23.96 2.08
CA LEU A 35 -20.00 22.87 1.39
C LEU A 35 -20.00 23.03 -0.14
N THR A 36 -21.16 23.34 -0.74
CA THR A 36 -21.28 23.51 -2.20
C THR A 36 -20.41 24.66 -2.71
N PHE A 37 -20.44 25.81 -2.03
CA PHE A 37 -19.59 26.95 -2.37
C PHE A 37 -18.11 26.62 -2.17
N ALA A 38 -17.76 25.86 -1.13
CA ALA A 38 -16.40 25.39 -0.91
C ALA A 38 -15.89 24.53 -2.07
N VAL A 39 -16.71 23.58 -2.54
CA VAL A 39 -16.37 22.66 -3.62
C VAL A 39 -16.22 23.41 -4.95
N GLU A 40 -17.15 24.27 -5.30
CA GLU A 40 -17.08 25.03 -6.56
C GLU A 40 -15.94 26.05 -6.55
N THR A 41 -15.70 26.74 -5.43
CA THR A 41 -14.55 27.66 -5.31
C THR A 41 -13.24 26.90 -5.44
N GLN A 42 -13.15 25.69 -4.87
CA GLN A 42 -12.00 24.81 -5.07
C GLN A 42 -11.83 24.42 -6.54
N TYR A 43 -12.93 24.00 -7.18
CA TYR A 43 -12.92 23.61 -8.59
C TYR A 43 -12.44 24.76 -9.47
N ASP A 44 -13.03 25.94 -9.32
CA ASP A 44 -12.70 27.14 -10.10
C ASP A 44 -11.24 27.57 -9.95
N VAL A 45 -10.78 27.74 -8.70
CA VAL A 45 -9.39 28.14 -8.41
C VAL A 45 -8.40 27.14 -8.97
N LEU A 46 -8.69 25.83 -8.88
CA LEU A 46 -7.77 24.78 -9.30
C LEU A 46 -7.81 24.46 -10.79
N HIS A 47 -8.94 24.64 -11.47
CA HIS A 47 -9.09 24.28 -12.89
C HIS A 47 -9.09 25.47 -13.83
N LEU A 48 -9.64 26.62 -13.43
CA LEU A 48 -10.00 27.70 -14.35
C LEU A 48 -9.11 28.94 -14.17
N GLN A 49 -8.78 29.30 -12.93
CA GLN A 49 -8.05 30.53 -12.64
C GLN A 49 -6.55 30.45 -13.00
N PRO A 50 -5.96 31.50 -13.60
CA PRO A 50 -4.52 31.59 -13.78
C PRO A 50 -3.85 31.76 -12.42
N LEU A 51 -3.03 30.79 -12.01
CA LEU A 51 -2.27 30.89 -10.76
C LEU A 51 -0.92 31.57 -11.02
N THR A 52 -0.59 32.58 -10.22
CA THR A 52 0.77 33.15 -10.23
C THR A 52 1.73 32.28 -9.42
N LYS A 53 3.04 32.53 -9.53
CA LYS A 53 4.06 31.87 -8.69
C LYS A 53 3.78 32.10 -7.20
N ASP A 54 3.29 33.28 -6.84
CA ASP A 54 2.99 33.66 -5.46
C ASP A 54 1.73 32.98 -4.93
N ASP A 55 0.75 32.69 -5.80
CA ASP A 55 -0.44 31.90 -5.43
C ASP A 55 -0.08 30.45 -5.20
N VAL A 56 0.74 29.86 -6.10
CA VAL A 56 1.26 28.50 -5.94
C VAL A 56 2.06 28.42 -4.64
N ASN A 57 3.06 29.28 -4.43
CA ASN A 57 3.87 29.25 -3.21
C ASN A 57 3.04 29.41 -1.94
N TRP A 58 2.01 30.25 -1.95
CA TRP A 58 1.11 30.43 -0.82
C TRP A 58 0.45 29.12 -0.38
N PHE A 59 -0.05 28.31 -1.30
CA PHE A 59 -0.56 26.97 -0.98
C PHE A 59 0.51 26.04 -0.40
N GLY A 60 1.76 26.16 -0.85
CA GLY A 60 2.89 25.35 -0.37
C GLY A 60 3.29 25.62 1.08
N TYR A 61 3.24 26.89 1.52
CA TYR A 61 3.71 27.33 2.85
C TYR A 61 2.78 26.96 4.00
N ASP A 62 1.47 27.01 3.79
CA ASP A 62 0.50 26.74 4.85
C ASP A 62 -0.28 25.44 4.56
N ARG A 63 0.01 24.40 5.36
CA ARG A 63 -0.63 23.08 5.25
C ARG A 63 -2.13 23.11 5.54
N SER A 64 -2.61 24.10 6.31
CA SER A 64 -4.01 24.19 6.73
C SER A 64 -4.95 24.71 5.64
N ILE A 65 -4.39 25.42 4.65
CA ILE A 65 -5.12 25.96 3.50
C ILE A 65 -4.96 25.10 2.26
N ARG A 66 -4.29 23.94 2.36
CA ARG A 66 -4.00 23.14 1.17
C ARG A 66 -5.28 22.70 0.48
N PRO A 67 -5.32 22.85 -0.85
CA PRO A 67 -6.39 22.29 -1.64
C PRO A 67 -6.27 20.77 -1.52
N LEU A 68 -7.40 20.12 -1.23
CA LEU A 68 -7.70 18.71 -1.54
C LEU A 68 -7.53 17.68 -0.40
N PRO A 69 -8.57 16.89 -0.13
CA PRO A 69 -8.46 15.61 0.58
C PRO A 69 -8.10 14.47 -0.39
N LYS A 70 -7.11 13.65 -0.01
CA LYS A 70 -6.81 12.24 -0.37
C LYS A 70 -6.86 11.74 -1.84
N ALA A 71 -7.51 12.39 -2.81
CA ALA A 71 -7.60 11.94 -4.20
C ALA A 71 -7.52 13.14 -5.18
N TYR A 72 -6.57 13.08 -6.11
CA TYR A 72 -6.41 14.07 -7.18
C TYR A 72 -7.33 13.71 -8.35
N PRO A 73 -8.29 14.56 -8.74
CA PRO A 73 -9.02 14.33 -9.98
C PRO A 73 -8.09 14.62 -11.18
N PRO A 74 -7.93 13.67 -12.13
CA PRO A 74 -7.14 13.85 -13.35
C PRO A 74 -7.46 15.13 -14.15
N SER A 75 -8.70 15.60 -14.04
CA SER A 75 -9.21 16.81 -14.67
C SER A 75 -8.38 18.06 -14.33
N ILE A 76 -7.77 18.15 -13.15
CA ILE A 76 -6.92 19.29 -12.78
C ILE A 76 -5.67 19.34 -13.64
N ILE A 77 -4.96 18.20 -13.77
CA ILE A 77 -3.72 18.13 -14.54
C ILE A 77 -4.02 18.49 -16.00
N ARG A 78 -5.10 17.93 -16.56
CA ARG A 78 -5.55 18.22 -17.93
C ARG A 78 -5.91 19.70 -18.12
N SER A 79 -6.74 20.27 -17.25
CA SER A 79 -7.12 21.68 -17.34
C SER A 79 -5.90 22.60 -17.28
N ARG A 80 -4.94 22.26 -16.42
CA ARG A 80 -3.68 23.00 -16.26
C ARG A 80 -2.71 22.83 -17.42
N LEU A 81 -2.73 21.71 -18.15
CA LEU A 81 -1.99 21.58 -19.40
C LEU A 81 -2.59 22.44 -20.52
N ASN A 82 -3.92 22.54 -20.56
CA ASN A 82 -4.62 23.35 -21.57
C ASN A 82 -4.53 24.87 -21.28
N LYS A 83 -4.47 25.26 -20.01
CA LYS A 83 -4.31 26.64 -19.54
C LYS A 83 -3.10 26.74 -18.59
N PRO A 84 -1.87 26.66 -19.11
CA PRO A 84 -0.68 26.69 -18.25
C PRO A 84 -0.60 28.04 -17.52
N PRO A 85 -0.37 28.06 -16.20
CA PRO A 85 -0.10 29.30 -15.49
C PRO A 85 1.15 29.98 -16.07
N ASN A 86 1.14 31.32 -16.12
CA ASN A 86 2.23 32.13 -16.70
C ASN A 86 3.61 31.88 -16.07
N SER A 87 3.67 31.28 -14.89
CA SER A 87 4.90 30.79 -14.24
C SER A 87 4.87 29.27 -14.22
N PHE A 88 5.52 28.62 -15.19
CA PHE A 88 5.53 27.17 -15.38
C PHE A 88 6.17 26.43 -14.19
N PRO A 89 5.40 25.69 -13.35
CA PRO A 89 6.01 24.71 -12.46
C PRO A 89 6.62 23.59 -13.32
N GLY A 90 7.84 23.17 -12.99
CA GLY A 90 8.63 22.22 -13.79
C GLY A 90 7.88 20.94 -14.20
N PHE A 91 6.95 20.48 -13.36
CA PHE A 91 6.07 19.33 -13.63
C PHE A 91 5.22 19.50 -14.89
N LEU A 92 4.43 20.58 -15.01
CA LEU A 92 3.51 20.76 -16.14
C LEU A 92 4.26 20.91 -17.46
N ASN A 93 5.42 21.57 -17.44
CA ASN A 93 6.27 21.70 -18.62
C ASN A 93 6.80 20.33 -19.08
N LYS A 94 7.31 19.52 -18.15
CA LYS A 94 7.76 18.16 -18.46
C LYS A 94 6.61 17.28 -18.96
N THR A 95 5.44 17.33 -18.32
CA THR A 95 4.25 16.60 -18.78
C THR A 95 3.83 17.03 -20.19
N HIS A 96 3.85 18.34 -20.50
CA HIS A 96 3.55 18.81 -21.85
C HIS A 96 4.57 18.31 -22.87
N ARG A 97 5.87 18.32 -22.54
CA ARG A 97 6.90 17.76 -23.40
C ARG A 97 6.72 16.26 -23.60
N MET A 98 6.32 15.51 -22.55
CA MET A 98 6.06 14.07 -22.64
C MET A 98 4.92 13.80 -23.61
N ALA A 99 3.81 14.54 -23.47
CA ALA A 99 2.69 14.47 -24.40
C ALA A 99 3.10 14.78 -25.85
N ARG A 100 3.96 15.80 -26.05
CA ARG A 100 4.47 16.12 -27.39
C ARG A 100 5.31 14.98 -27.96
N SER A 101 6.24 14.45 -27.16
CA SER A 101 7.10 13.33 -27.55
C SER A 101 6.30 12.07 -27.91
N LEU A 102 5.18 11.82 -27.24
CA LEU A 102 4.29 10.70 -27.57
C LEU A 102 3.62 10.89 -28.92
N ARG A 103 3.10 12.09 -29.20
CA ARG A 103 2.48 12.40 -30.50
C ARG A 103 3.46 12.24 -31.65
N ASP A 104 4.69 12.71 -31.45
CA ASP A 104 5.74 12.60 -32.46
C ASP A 104 6.11 11.13 -32.73
N ALA A 105 6.00 10.25 -31.72
CA ALA A 105 6.30 8.82 -31.83
C ALA A 105 5.14 7.97 -32.39
N MET A 106 3.88 8.40 -32.22
CA MET A 106 2.70 7.60 -32.58
C MET A 106 2.13 7.91 -33.98
N GLU A 107 2.69 8.86 -34.74
CA GLU A 107 2.24 9.29 -36.09
C GLU A 107 0.70 9.48 -36.23
N SER A 108 0.01 9.85 -35.15
CA SER A 108 -1.45 9.73 -35.05
C SER A 108 -2.23 10.99 -35.46
N SER A 109 -3.52 10.82 -35.76
CA SER A 109 -4.44 11.92 -36.08
C SER A 109 -4.62 12.91 -34.90
N ARG A 110 -5.08 14.14 -35.20
CA ARG A 110 -5.29 15.19 -34.17
C ARG A 110 -6.25 14.75 -33.04
N GLN A 111 -7.19 13.86 -33.33
CA GLN A 111 -8.18 13.34 -32.38
C GLN A 111 -7.60 12.26 -31.45
N GLU A 112 -6.82 11.31 -31.98
CA GLU A 112 -6.05 10.34 -31.19
C GLU A 112 -5.02 11.03 -30.29
N SER A 113 -4.51 12.19 -30.72
CA SER A 113 -3.59 13.03 -29.96
C SER A 113 -4.22 13.63 -28.69
N GLU A 114 -5.50 14.03 -28.70
CA GLU A 114 -6.16 14.56 -27.50
C GLU A 114 -6.52 13.46 -26.50
N GLU A 115 -6.87 12.27 -27.00
CA GLU A 115 -7.10 11.08 -26.19
C GLU A 115 -5.80 10.67 -25.48
N THR A 116 -4.68 10.61 -26.19
CA THR A 116 -3.35 10.28 -25.64
C THR A 116 -2.94 11.23 -24.50
N VAL A 117 -3.18 12.54 -24.64
CA VAL A 117 -2.93 13.53 -23.59
C VAL A 117 -3.81 13.27 -22.36
N THR A 118 -5.05 12.90 -22.59
CA THR A 118 -6.02 12.61 -21.53
C THR A 118 -5.59 11.36 -20.75
N THR A 119 -5.27 10.27 -21.46
CA THR A 119 -4.76 9.03 -20.87
C THR A 119 -3.48 9.25 -20.08
N LEU A 120 -2.55 10.07 -20.59
CA LEU A 120 -1.33 10.41 -19.87
C LEU A 120 -1.63 11.15 -18.55
N CYS A 121 -2.54 12.13 -18.56
CA CYS A 121 -2.93 12.87 -17.36
C CYS A 121 -3.58 11.98 -16.31
N GLU A 122 -4.51 11.13 -16.74
CA GLU A 122 -5.22 10.16 -15.89
C GLU A 122 -4.24 9.18 -15.26
N SER A 123 -3.34 8.65 -16.07
CA SER A 123 -2.32 7.71 -15.63
C SER A 123 -1.30 8.33 -14.67
N LEU A 124 -0.89 9.58 -14.90
CA LEU A 124 -0.04 10.31 -13.95
C LEU A 124 -0.75 10.53 -12.61
N ALA A 125 -2.05 10.88 -12.64
CA ALA A 125 -2.85 11.08 -11.44
C ALA A 125 -3.03 9.78 -10.63
N GLN A 126 -3.12 8.64 -11.33
CA GLN A 126 -3.27 7.32 -10.71
C GLN A 126 -1.94 6.74 -10.21
N GLY A 127 -0.86 6.92 -10.96
CA GLY A 127 0.44 6.30 -10.72
C GLY A 127 1.34 7.04 -9.73
N LEU A 128 1.19 8.36 -9.60
CA LEU A 128 1.99 9.16 -8.67
C LEU A 128 1.37 9.21 -7.27
N PRO A 129 2.18 9.17 -6.19
CA PRO A 129 1.69 9.40 -4.84
C PRO A 129 0.97 10.74 -4.73
N GLY A 130 -0.21 10.78 -4.10
CA GLY A 130 -1.03 11.99 -4.02
C GLY A 130 -0.28 13.20 -3.44
N TYR A 131 0.56 13.02 -2.43
CA TYR A 131 1.36 14.12 -1.86
C TYR A 131 2.38 14.71 -2.86
N ARG A 132 2.85 13.92 -3.85
CA ARG A 132 3.76 14.43 -4.90
C ARG A 132 3.00 15.28 -5.90
N LEU A 133 1.82 14.82 -6.34
CA LEU A 133 0.92 15.59 -7.20
C LEU A 133 0.51 16.90 -6.54
N GLU A 134 0.25 16.86 -5.23
CA GLU A 134 -0.01 18.05 -4.41
C GLU A 134 1.08 19.08 -4.57
N LEU A 135 2.31 18.68 -4.26
CA LEU A 135 3.46 19.55 -4.37
C LEU A 135 3.65 20.03 -5.81
N ALA A 136 3.47 19.14 -6.80
CA ALA A 136 3.55 19.45 -8.24
C ALA A 136 2.67 20.63 -8.65
N LEU A 137 1.47 20.69 -8.09
CA LEU A 137 0.44 21.65 -8.45
C LEU A 137 0.42 22.88 -7.54
N THR A 138 1.04 22.79 -6.35
CA THR A 138 0.91 23.80 -5.28
C THR A 138 2.23 24.27 -4.67
N SER A 139 3.40 23.83 -5.15
CA SER A 139 4.68 24.33 -4.64
C SER A 139 5.82 24.16 -5.63
N ASP A 140 6.33 25.25 -6.18
CA ASP A 140 7.50 25.22 -7.07
C ASP A 140 8.81 25.28 -6.28
N VAL A 141 8.86 26.06 -5.18
CA VAL A 141 10.07 26.25 -4.36
C VAL A 141 10.56 24.94 -3.74
N TYR A 142 9.66 24.11 -3.21
CA TYR A 142 10.05 22.82 -2.63
C TYR A 142 10.57 21.87 -3.71
N LEU A 143 9.90 21.84 -4.87
CA LEU A 143 10.27 20.98 -5.98
C LEU A 143 11.58 21.38 -6.62
N VAL A 144 11.82 22.66 -6.87
CA VAL A 144 13.09 23.13 -7.41
C VAL A 144 14.25 22.79 -6.47
N ARG A 145 14.04 22.88 -5.15
CA ARG A 145 15.08 22.54 -4.16
C ARG A 145 15.42 21.05 -4.08
N HIS A 146 14.45 20.17 -4.34
CA HIS A 146 14.64 18.71 -4.15
C HIS A 146 14.67 17.92 -5.47
N TYR A 147 14.19 18.51 -6.56
CA TYR A 147 13.99 17.89 -7.88
C TYR A 147 14.34 18.81 -9.06
N GLY A 148 14.94 19.99 -8.81
CA GLY A 148 15.15 21.04 -9.82
C GLY A 148 16.50 21.01 -10.52
N GLY A 149 17.45 20.15 -10.10
CA GLY A 149 18.71 19.98 -10.81
C GLY A 149 18.51 19.44 -12.23
N ALA A 150 19.51 19.62 -13.10
CA ALA A 150 19.51 19.09 -14.46
C ALA A 150 19.36 17.56 -14.49
N SER A 151 19.84 16.88 -13.43
CA SER A 151 19.75 15.44 -13.17
C SER A 151 18.43 14.99 -12.54
N ASP A 152 17.62 15.89 -11.98
CA ASP A 152 16.60 15.50 -11.00
C ASP A 152 15.17 15.42 -11.58
N GLY A 153 15.02 15.79 -12.87
CA GLY A 153 13.83 15.52 -13.69
C GLY A 153 12.83 16.67 -13.85
N LEU A 154 12.78 17.67 -12.97
CA LEU A 154 11.82 18.79 -13.11
C LEU A 154 12.44 20.11 -13.57
N GLY A 155 13.75 20.17 -13.84
CA GLY A 155 14.41 21.36 -14.37
C GLY A 155 13.92 21.79 -15.76
N SER A 156 14.29 22.99 -16.21
CA SER A 156 13.88 23.56 -17.51
C SER A 156 14.49 22.86 -18.74
N GLY A 157 15.51 22.02 -18.53
CA GLY A 157 16.21 21.25 -19.56
C GLY A 157 15.34 20.24 -20.31
N PRO A 158 15.85 19.64 -21.42
CA PRO A 158 15.11 18.70 -22.27
C PRO A 158 14.57 17.48 -21.49
N LEU A 159 13.68 16.70 -22.10
CA LEU A 159 13.22 15.46 -21.49
C LEU A 159 14.36 14.45 -21.41
N LEU A 160 14.49 13.81 -20.26
CA LEU A 160 15.33 12.63 -20.09
C LEU A 160 14.70 11.45 -20.83
N ILE A 161 15.51 10.48 -21.25
CA ILE A 161 15.02 9.31 -21.98
C ILE A 161 14.12 8.46 -21.09
N VAL A 162 14.45 8.29 -19.81
CA VAL A 162 13.55 7.64 -18.85
C VAL A 162 12.21 8.37 -18.71
N GLN A 163 12.15 9.69 -18.89
CA GLN A 163 10.89 10.43 -18.87
C GLN A 163 10.05 10.16 -20.13
N LYS A 164 10.70 10.03 -21.29
CA LYS A 164 10.01 9.58 -22.50
C LYS A 164 9.46 8.16 -22.32
N LEU A 165 10.27 7.24 -21.80
CA LEU A 165 9.84 5.87 -21.48
C LEU A 165 8.65 5.86 -20.51
N ILE A 166 8.69 6.66 -19.43
CA ILE A 166 7.57 6.80 -18.50
C ILE A 166 6.31 7.24 -19.24
N ALA A 167 6.40 8.20 -20.16
CA ALA A 167 5.26 8.65 -20.95
C ALA A 167 4.61 7.47 -21.71
N VAL A 168 5.44 6.65 -22.36
CA VAL A 168 4.98 5.50 -23.14
C VAL A 168 4.37 4.42 -22.23
N VAL A 169 5.01 4.12 -21.10
CA VAL A 169 4.49 3.19 -20.09
C VAL A 169 3.11 3.64 -19.60
N LEU A 170 2.94 4.94 -19.35
CA LEU A 170 1.68 5.49 -18.86
C LEU A 170 0.56 5.43 -19.89
N VAL A 171 0.86 5.54 -21.18
CA VAL A 171 -0.12 5.32 -22.26
C VAL A 171 -0.36 3.83 -22.52
N ASN A 172 0.43 2.96 -21.89
CA ASN A 172 0.31 1.51 -21.93
C ASN A 172 0.60 0.89 -23.32
N ASP A 173 1.50 1.50 -24.10
CA ASP A 173 1.92 0.97 -25.41
C ASP A 173 3.19 0.10 -25.29
N CYS A 174 3.03 -1.22 -25.30
CA CYS A 174 4.15 -2.16 -25.15
C CYS A 174 5.13 -2.12 -26.34
N GLY A 175 4.66 -1.81 -27.55
CA GLY A 175 5.48 -1.78 -28.75
C GLY A 175 6.48 -0.61 -28.72
N LEU A 176 5.97 0.58 -28.39
CA LEU A 176 6.79 1.78 -28.23
C LEU A 176 7.76 1.67 -27.03
N VAL A 177 7.38 0.96 -25.97
CA VAL A 177 8.28 0.70 -24.83
C VAL A 177 9.51 -0.09 -25.30
N LEU A 178 9.31 -1.14 -26.10
CA LEU A 178 10.41 -1.95 -26.62
C LEU A 178 11.34 -1.13 -27.53
N GLN A 179 10.78 -0.22 -28.33
CA GLN A 179 11.57 0.67 -29.19
C GLN A 179 12.38 1.70 -28.39
N SER A 180 11.95 2.06 -27.17
CA SER A 180 12.60 3.07 -26.33
C SER A 180 13.79 2.53 -25.53
N PHE A 181 13.92 1.21 -25.41
CA PHE A 181 14.94 0.58 -24.57
C PHE A 181 16.40 0.71 -25.05
N PRO A 182 16.71 0.61 -26.37
CA PRO A 182 18.07 0.82 -26.87
C PRO A 182 18.62 2.21 -26.51
N ASP A 183 17.84 3.26 -26.73
CA ASP A 183 18.21 4.65 -26.41
C ASP A 183 18.54 4.84 -24.92
N LEU A 184 17.81 4.13 -24.05
CA LEU A 184 18.01 4.20 -22.61
C LEU A 184 19.37 3.59 -22.19
N LEU A 185 19.77 2.50 -22.85
CA LEU A 185 21.06 1.85 -22.59
C LEU A 185 22.24 2.72 -23.01
N GLU A 186 22.13 3.42 -24.14
CA GLU A 186 23.22 4.25 -24.67
C GLU A 186 23.53 5.48 -23.80
N LYS A 187 22.51 6.04 -23.16
CA LYS A 187 22.58 7.36 -22.52
C LYS A 187 22.74 7.33 -21.00
N ASP A 188 22.57 6.15 -20.40
CA ASP A 188 22.78 5.92 -18.97
C ASP A 188 21.85 6.74 -18.04
N GLU A 189 20.72 7.22 -18.57
CA GLU A 189 19.76 8.09 -17.87
C GLU A 189 18.70 7.28 -17.08
N TRP A 190 19.12 6.55 -16.05
CA TRP A 190 18.23 5.62 -15.33
C TRP A 190 17.32 6.27 -14.28
N GLN A 191 17.59 7.51 -13.88
CA GLN A 191 16.98 8.12 -12.70
C GLN A 191 15.84 9.07 -13.07
N CYS A 192 14.71 8.93 -12.37
CA CYS A 192 13.64 9.91 -12.44
C CYS A 192 12.99 10.08 -11.06
N PRO A 193 13.66 10.79 -10.12
CA PRO A 193 13.24 10.83 -8.72
C PRO A 193 11.79 11.31 -8.53
N PHE A 194 11.34 12.26 -9.36
CA PHE A 194 10.00 12.82 -9.30
C PHE A 194 8.92 11.88 -9.84
N PHE A 195 8.99 11.51 -11.13
CA PHE A 195 7.96 10.70 -11.80
C PHE A 195 8.04 9.21 -11.40
N GLY A 196 9.17 8.77 -10.85
CA GLY A 196 9.35 7.44 -10.31
C GLY A 196 9.89 6.43 -11.31
N CYS A 197 9.53 5.17 -11.09
CA CYS A 197 10.10 4.01 -11.77
C CYS A 197 9.08 3.47 -12.79
N PRO A 198 9.40 3.39 -14.10
CA PRO A 198 8.58 2.75 -15.12
C PRO A 198 7.88 1.46 -14.68
N LEU A 199 8.62 0.50 -14.11
CA LEU A 199 8.05 -0.77 -13.64
C LEU A 199 7.02 -0.55 -12.53
N SER A 200 7.30 0.32 -11.57
CA SER A 200 6.39 0.63 -10.47
C SER A 200 5.10 1.31 -10.95
N LEU A 201 5.17 2.11 -12.02
CA LEU A 201 4.01 2.78 -12.63
C LEU A 201 3.13 1.78 -13.39
N ALA A 202 3.74 0.88 -14.18
CA ALA A 202 3.01 -0.19 -14.85
C ALA A 202 2.22 -1.06 -13.85
N VAL A 203 2.84 -1.39 -12.72
CA VAL A 203 2.20 -2.12 -11.61
C VAL A 203 1.07 -1.31 -11.00
N ALA A 204 1.25 0.00 -10.79
CA ALA A 204 0.22 0.88 -10.22
C ALA A 204 -1.01 1.00 -11.13
N GLN A 205 -0.81 1.01 -12.45
CA GLN A 205 -1.87 0.95 -13.47
C GLN A 205 -2.51 -0.44 -13.60
N LYS A 206 -1.98 -1.46 -12.89
CA LYS A 206 -2.39 -2.86 -12.99
C LYS A 206 -2.23 -3.44 -14.40
N SER A 207 -1.33 -2.86 -15.21
CA SER A 207 -1.04 -3.36 -16.55
C SER A 207 -0.07 -4.53 -16.47
N LYS A 208 -0.61 -5.72 -16.60
CA LYS A 208 0.14 -6.99 -16.57
C LYS A 208 1.09 -7.11 -17.75
N ASP A 209 0.61 -6.85 -18.95
CA ASP A 209 1.40 -7.01 -20.17
C ASP A 209 2.57 -6.03 -20.20
N MET A 210 2.36 -4.79 -19.75
CA MET A 210 3.42 -3.79 -19.62
C MET A 210 4.47 -4.21 -18.58
N ALA A 211 4.02 -4.63 -17.39
CA ALA A 211 4.94 -5.11 -16.35
C ALA A 211 5.78 -6.30 -16.85
N ARG A 212 5.16 -7.27 -17.53
CA ARG A 212 5.86 -8.42 -18.12
C ARG A 212 6.83 -8.02 -19.21
N THR A 213 6.44 -7.10 -20.10
CA THR A 213 7.31 -6.60 -21.17
C THR A 213 8.57 -5.97 -20.58
N ILE A 214 8.42 -5.12 -19.56
CA ILE A 214 9.56 -4.51 -18.86
C ILE A 214 10.42 -5.59 -18.18
N LEU A 215 9.81 -6.54 -17.46
CA LEU A 215 10.55 -7.61 -16.77
C LEU A 215 11.31 -8.53 -17.73
N GLN A 216 10.70 -8.89 -18.87
CA GLN A 216 11.34 -9.70 -19.90
C GLN A 216 12.55 -8.98 -20.49
N TRP A 217 12.41 -7.70 -20.80
CA TRP A 217 13.53 -6.90 -21.27
C TRP A 217 14.66 -6.82 -20.23
N LEU A 218 14.32 -6.59 -18.95
CA LEU A 218 15.30 -6.58 -17.86
C LEU A 218 16.06 -7.92 -17.72
N LEU A 219 15.39 -9.06 -18.00
CA LEU A 219 16.06 -10.37 -18.03
C LEU A 219 17.01 -10.51 -19.22
N VAL A 220 16.63 -10.02 -20.40
CA VAL A 220 17.47 -10.08 -21.61
C VAL A 220 18.75 -9.28 -21.42
N ILE A 221 18.65 -8.03 -20.95
CA ILE A 221 19.83 -7.19 -20.71
C ILE A 221 20.72 -7.75 -19.59
N HIS A 222 20.13 -8.44 -18.60
CA HIS A 222 20.89 -9.07 -17.54
C HIS A 222 21.85 -10.15 -18.08
N ASN A 223 21.36 -10.99 -18.99
CA ASN A 223 22.16 -12.04 -19.60
C ASN A 223 23.28 -11.50 -20.51
N GLN A 224 23.16 -10.25 -20.98
CA GLN A 224 24.14 -9.60 -21.86
C GLN A 224 25.20 -8.78 -21.10
N GLY A 225 25.08 -8.65 -19.78
CA GLY A 225 25.95 -7.82 -18.94
C GLY A 225 25.36 -6.42 -18.75
N LEU A 226 24.85 -6.15 -17.55
CA LEU A 226 24.22 -4.87 -17.22
C LEU A 226 25.23 -3.72 -17.18
N PRO A 227 24.79 -2.50 -17.52
CA PRO A 227 25.53 -1.29 -17.16
C PRO A 227 25.75 -1.25 -15.64
N PRO A 228 26.97 -0.97 -15.15
CA PRO A 228 27.27 -0.91 -13.71
C PRO A 228 26.50 0.20 -12.98
N SER A 229 25.97 1.17 -13.72
CA SER A 229 25.10 2.26 -13.27
C SER A 229 23.67 1.81 -12.95
N LEU A 230 23.19 0.70 -13.53
CA LEU A 230 21.84 0.19 -13.33
C LEU A 230 21.79 -0.76 -12.11
N ASP A 231 21.50 -0.17 -10.96
CA ASP A 231 21.24 -0.80 -9.67
C ASP A 231 19.73 -0.80 -9.36
N MET A 232 19.08 -1.91 -9.72
CA MET A 232 17.66 -2.19 -9.46
C MET A 232 17.29 -2.33 -7.98
N SER A 233 18.27 -2.28 -7.05
CA SER A 233 18.00 -2.25 -5.61
C SER A 233 17.80 -0.84 -5.06
N ARG A 234 18.31 0.19 -5.75
CA ARG A 234 18.27 1.59 -5.29
C ARG A 234 16.93 2.26 -5.58
N THR A 235 16.41 2.99 -4.60
CA THR A 235 15.06 3.58 -4.58
C THR A 235 14.83 4.67 -5.63
N GLU A 236 15.91 5.31 -6.08
CA GLU A 236 15.88 6.45 -7.00
C GLU A 236 16.03 6.05 -8.48
N GLN A 237 16.32 4.77 -8.73
CA GLN A 237 16.50 4.24 -10.07
C GLN A 237 15.20 3.77 -10.72
N GLY A 238 15.16 3.84 -12.05
CA GLY A 238 13.99 3.64 -12.89
C GLY A 238 13.41 2.22 -12.89
N PHE A 239 14.08 1.23 -12.31
CA PHE A 239 13.62 -0.16 -12.30
C PHE A 239 13.71 -0.82 -10.92
N ASN A 240 13.46 -0.05 -9.85
CA ASN A 240 13.47 -0.60 -8.49
C ASN A 240 12.44 -1.73 -8.30
N ILE A 241 12.94 -2.95 -8.07
CA ILE A 241 12.10 -4.16 -7.93
C ILE A 241 11.35 -4.20 -6.60
N VAL A 242 11.98 -3.76 -5.51
CA VAL A 242 11.39 -3.77 -4.16
C VAL A 242 10.16 -2.87 -4.11
N LYS A 243 10.26 -1.68 -4.71
CA LYS A 243 9.16 -0.72 -4.85
C LYS A 243 8.05 -1.25 -5.76
N ALA A 244 8.39 -1.95 -6.83
CA ALA A 244 7.41 -2.59 -7.70
C ALA A 244 6.62 -3.68 -6.94
N ILE A 245 7.29 -4.48 -6.10
CA ILE A 245 6.65 -5.48 -5.22
C ILE A 245 5.73 -4.80 -4.19
N ASP A 246 6.20 -3.73 -3.53
CA ASP A 246 5.37 -2.95 -2.60
C ASP A 246 4.12 -2.38 -3.28
N ASN A 247 4.26 -1.87 -4.51
CA ASN A 247 3.12 -1.41 -5.31
C ASN A 247 2.18 -2.56 -5.67
N ALA A 248 2.68 -3.75 -6.00
CA ALA A 248 1.84 -4.90 -6.31
C ALA A 248 0.96 -5.29 -5.10
N PHE A 249 1.52 -5.25 -3.89
CA PHE A 249 0.73 -5.38 -2.66
C PHE A 249 -0.26 -4.24 -2.48
N ALA A 250 0.14 -2.99 -2.71
CA ALA A 250 -0.71 -1.81 -2.53
C ALA A 250 -1.94 -1.83 -3.45
N HIS A 251 -1.75 -2.14 -4.73
CA HIS A 251 -2.78 -2.09 -5.77
C HIS A 251 -3.56 -3.41 -5.95
N GLY A 252 -3.08 -4.51 -5.37
CA GLY A 252 -3.78 -5.79 -5.35
C GLY A 252 -3.70 -6.54 -6.68
N SER A 253 -2.50 -6.69 -7.24
CA SER A 253 -2.24 -7.45 -8.47
C SER A 253 -1.45 -8.73 -8.19
N LEU A 254 -2.15 -9.84 -7.94
CA LEU A 254 -1.55 -11.13 -7.56
C LEU A 254 -0.61 -11.69 -8.64
N GLU A 255 -1.06 -11.69 -9.89
CA GLU A 255 -0.27 -12.26 -11.00
C GLU A 255 1.02 -11.46 -11.23
N ILE A 256 0.92 -10.13 -11.17
CA ILE A 256 2.09 -9.24 -11.28
C ILE A 256 3.03 -9.47 -10.10
N LEU A 257 2.50 -9.65 -8.88
CA LEU A 257 3.33 -9.99 -7.71
C LEU A 257 4.10 -11.30 -7.93
N GLN A 258 3.45 -12.35 -8.43
CA GLN A 258 4.11 -13.63 -8.73
C GLN A 258 5.23 -13.46 -9.76
N ASP A 259 4.97 -12.70 -10.83
CA ASP A 259 5.98 -12.40 -11.86
C ASP A 259 7.18 -11.61 -11.28
N LEU A 260 6.92 -10.62 -10.41
CA LEU A 260 7.96 -9.83 -9.75
C LEU A 260 8.80 -10.65 -8.76
N LEU A 261 8.15 -11.53 -7.97
CA LEU A 261 8.86 -12.43 -7.04
C LEU A 261 9.72 -13.44 -7.82
N SER A 262 9.18 -14.05 -8.87
CA SER A 262 9.94 -14.94 -9.77
C SER A 262 11.13 -14.22 -10.41
N PHE A 263 10.93 -12.99 -10.90
CA PHE A 263 12.01 -12.18 -11.45
C PHE A 263 13.09 -11.90 -10.39
N HIS A 264 12.69 -11.48 -9.18
CA HIS A 264 13.62 -11.22 -8.09
C HIS A 264 14.46 -12.47 -7.79
N SER A 265 13.83 -13.63 -7.67
CA SER A 265 14.51 -14.89 -7.38
C SER A 265 15.52 -15.30 -8.45
N ARG A 266 15.18 -15.10 -9.73
CA ARG A 266 16.09 -15.40 -10.85
C ARG A 266 17.28 -14.45 -10.89
N ARG A 267 17.07 -13.18 -10.52
CA ARG A 267 18.08 -12.11 -10.68
C ARG A 267 18.99 -11.93 -9.47
N PHE A 268 18.43 -11.98 -8.26
CA PHE A 268 19.13 -11.69 -7.02
C PHE A 268 19.31 -12.94 -6.15
N GLY A 269 18.66 -14.05 -6.51
CA GLY A 269 18.64 -15.25 -5.69
C GLY A 269 17.57 -15.18 -4.59
N PRO A 270 17.70 -16.03 -3.54
CA PRO A 270 16.81 -16.02 -2.40
C PRO A 270 16.80 -14.64 -1.72
N ALA A 271 15.62 -14.16 -1.33
CA ALA A 271 15.53 -12.90 -0.59
C ALA A 271 16.19 -13.03 0.78
N ASP A 272 16.91 -11.99 1.20
CA ASP A 272 17.42 -11.92 2.56
C ASP A 272 16.25 -11.90 3.57
N ARG A 273 16.57 -12.22 4.82
CA ARG A 273 15.58 -12.34 5.88
C ARG A 273 14.76 -11.05 6.10
N THR A 274 15.37 -9.88 6.01
CA THR A 274 14.68 -8.61 6.29
C THR A 274 13.71 -8.23 5.18
N THR A 275 14.11 -8.44 3.92
CA THR A 275 13.24 -8.26 2.76
C THR A 275 12.09 -9.26 2.79
N TYR A 276 12.39 -10.54 3.06
CA TYR A 276 11.37 -11.58 3.10
C TYR A 276 10.37 -11.37 4.25
N ASP A 277 10.83 -10.97 5.44
CA ASP A 277 9.95 -10.62 6.57
C ASP A 277 9.02 -9.44 6.23
N THR A 278 9.50 -8.49 5.43
CA THR A 278 8.70 -7.37 4.92
C THR A 278 7.61 -7.86 3.97
N TRP A 279 7.95 -8.74 3.03
CA TRP A 279 6.97 -9.34 2.10
C TRP A 279 5.92 -10.17 2.83
N LEU A 280 6.33 -10.98 3.82
CA LEU A 280 5.40 -11.72 4.67
C LEU A 280 4.45 -10.78 5.39
N TRP A 281 4.97 -9.70 6.00
CA TRP A 281 4.15 -8.70 6.68
C TRP A 281 3.15 -8.03 5.72
N ARG A 282 3.56 -7.66 4.51
CA ARG A 282 2.68 -7.11 3.49
C ARG A 282 1.60 -8.12 3.07
N GLY A 283 2.00 -9.37 2.84
CA GLY A 283 1.11 -10.51 2.61
C GLY A 283 0.02 -10.56 3.67
N TYR A 284 0.37 -10.64 4.96
CA TYR A 284 -0.59 -10.64 6.06
C TYR A 284 -1.57 -9.47 5.99
N THR A 285 -1.09 -8.24 5.84
CA THR A 285 -1.97 -7.06 5.83
C THR A 285 -2.95 -7.05 4.67
N LYS A 286 -2.58 -7.61 3.51
CA LYS A 286 -3.46 -7.70 2.33
C LYS A 286 -4.33 -8.96 2.32
N CYS A 287 -3.96 -9.97 3.10
CA CYS A 287 -4.69 -11.22 3.18
C CYS A 287 -6.04 -11.13 3.91
N SER A 288 -6.42 -10.00 4.53
CA SER A 288 -7.82 -9.81 4.96
C SER A 288 -8.81 -9.90 3.78
N ILE A 289 -8.31 -9.83 2.54
CA ILE A 289 -9.08 -9.89 1.30
C ILE A 289 -8.82 -11.20 0.54
N ASN A 290 -7.60 -11.76 0.54
CA ASN A 290 -7.25 -12.98 -0.22
C ASN A 290 -5.95 -13.67 0.30
N THR A 291 -6.00 -14.97 0.65
CA THR A 291 -4.84 -15.77 1.11
C THR A 291 -3.78 -16.03 0.05
N SER A 292 -4.14 -15.93 -1.24
CA SER A 292 -3.24 -16.21 -2.37
C SER A 292 -1.99 -15.32 -2.37
N TYR A 293 -2.05 -14.13 -1.78
CA TYR A 293 -0.88 -13.25 -1.63
C TYR A 293 0.16 -13.83 -0.67
N LEU A 294 -0.30 -14.41 0.44
CA LEU A 294 0.58 -15.07 1.40
C LEU A 294 1.17 -16.33 0.78
N GLU A 295 0.38 -17.11 0.03
CA GLU A 295 0.87 -18.28 -0.72
C GLU A 295 1.95 -17.89 -1.73
N ALA A 296 1.74 -16.81 -2.50
CA ALA A 296 2.73 -16.33 -3.46
C ALA A 296 4.05 -15.93 -2.80
N VAL A 297 4.00 -15.27 -1.63
CA VAL A 297 5.22 -14.95 -0.86
C VAL A 297 5.87 -16.21 -0.30
N LEU A 298 5.10 -17.14 0.25
CA LEU A 298 5.62 -18.39 0.84
C LEU A 298 6.25 -19.32 -0.20
N ALA A 299 5.80 -19.25 -1.45
CA ALA A 299 6.40 -19.95 -2.57
C ALA A 299 7.72 -19.32 -3.05
N ALA A 300 7.99 -18.06 -2.69
CA ALA A 300 9.23 -17.39 -3.07
C ALA A 300 10.42 -17.91 -2.22
N PRO A 301 11.61 -18.10 -2.82
CA PRO A 301 12.79 -18.54 -2.10
C PRO A 301 13.28 -17.48 -1.11
N SER A 302 13.49 -17.90 0.14
CA SER A 302 14.12 -17.12 1.20
C SER A 302 15.49 -17.67 1.57
N GLU A 303 16.39 -16.83 2.04
CA GLU A 303 17.64 -17.26 2.65
C GLU A 303 17.35 -17.97 4.00
N GLY A 304 17.47 -19.31 3.98
CA GLY A 304 17.19 -20.16 5.14
C GLY A 304 15.72 -20.55 5.29
N GLN A 305 15.39 -21.17 6.43
CA GLN A 305 14.02 -21.61 6.73
C GLN A 305 13.09 -20.42 6.96
N VAL A 306 11.98 -20.39 6.21
CA VAL A 306 10.86 -19.46 6.43
C VAL A 306 10.36 -19.62 7.86
N LYS A 307 10.48 -18.57 8.64
CA LYS A 307 10.09 -18.54 10.04
C LYS A 307 9.32 -17.26 10.29
N ILE A 308 8.02 -17.39 10.60
CA ILE A 308 7.23 -16.22 10.98
C ILE A 308 7.85 -15.53 12.21
N THR A 309 7.69 -14.22 12.31
CA THR A 309 8.09 -13.44 13.49
C THR A 309 7.02 -13.51 14.59
N ARG A 310 7.40 -13.17 15.83
CA ARG A 310 6.44 -13.12 16.95
C ARG A 310 5.35 -12.08 16.69
N GLU A 311 5.73 -10.93 16.16
CA GLU A 311 4.83 -9.82 15.85
C GLU A 311 3.82 -10.21 14.77
N ALA A 312 4.28 -10.91 13.72
CA ALA A 312 3.42 -11.43 12.67
C ALA A 312 2.45 -12.49 13.22
N LEU A 313 2.93 -13.44 14.03
CA LEU A 313 2.09 -14.45 14.68
C LEU A 313 0.98 -13.82 15.53
N VAL A 314 1.32 -12.89 16.42
CA VAL A 314 0.33 -12.28 17.32
C VAL A 314 -0.73 -11.48 16.55
N LYS A 315 -0.34 -10.80 15.46
CA LYS A 315 -1.30 -10.11 14.59
C LYS A 315 -2.16 -11.10 13.81
N ALA A 316 -1.56 -12.14 13.24
CA ALA A 316 -2.24 -13.24 12.54
C ALA A 316 -3.39 -13.79 13.41
N MET A 317 -3.07 -14.14 14.66
CA MET A 317 -4.03 -14.73 15.61
C MET A 317 -5.12 -13.79 16.09
N ARG A 318 -4.91 -12.47 15.99
CA ARG A 318 -5.82 -11.46 16.51
C ARG A 318 -6.78 -10.90 15.46
N TYR A 319 -6.35 -10.84 14.21
CA TYR A 319 -7.04 -10.11 13.16
C TYR A 319 -7.45 -10.96 11.95
N TYR A 320 -6.94 -12.19 11.84
CA TYR A 320 -7.10 -13.03 10.65
C TYR A 320 -7.68 -14.40 11.02
N GLY A 321 -8.38 -15.02 10.07
CA GLY A 321 -9.11 -16.27 10.27
C GLY A 321 -8.26 -17.54 10.10
N PRO A 322 -8.89 -18.72 10.18
CA PRO A 322 -8.20 -20.01 10.17
C PRO A 322 -7.51 -20.32 8.84
N SER A 323 -8.03 -19.85 7.71
CA SER A 323 -7.44 -20.08 6.39
C SER A 323 -6.00 -19.54 6.28
N HIS A 324 -5.70 -18.42 6.94
CA HIS A 324 -4.33 -17.90 7.04
C HIS A 324 -3.42 -18.85 7.80
N LEU A 325 -3.93 -19.49 8.85
CA LEU A 325 -3.15 -20.40 9.67
C LEU A 325 -2.89 -21.71 8.94
N GLU A 326 -3.90 -22.25 8.28
CA GLU A 326 -3.78 -23.43 7.41
C GLU A 326 -2.71 -23.20 6.34
N THR A 327 -2.70 -22.02 5.72
CA THR A 327 -1.68 -21.63 4.74
C THR A 327 -0.28 -21.67 5.36
N LEU A 328 -0.10 -21.07 6.54
CA LEU A 328 1.21 -21.03 7.22
C LEU A 328 1.70 -22.40 7.69
N ILE A 329 0.79 -23.24 8.18
CA ILE A 329 1.09 -24.58 8.68
C ILE A 329 1.44 -25.50 7.50
N THR A 330 0.63 -25.48 6.44
CA THR A 330 0.84 -26.30 5.23
C THR A 330 2.17 -25.99 4.56
N ASN A 331 2.55 -24.71 4.49
CA ASN A 331 3.83 -24.26 3.94
C ASN A 331 5.01 -24.37 4.93
N LYS A 332 4.82 -25.01 6.10
CA LYS A 332 5.84 -25.18 7.16
C LYS A 332 6.43 -23.87 7.69
N ALA A 333 5.77 -22.74 7.44
CA ALA A 333 6.17 -21.43 7.93
C ALA A 333 5.84 -21.23 9.43
N LEU A 334 4.80 -21.93 9.91
CA LEU A 334 4.39 -21.97 11.30
C LEU A 334 4.57 -23.39 11.88
N ASN A 335 5.51 -23.53 12.81
CA ASN A 335 5.59 -24.70 13.69
C ASN A 335 4.75 -24.45 14.95
N VAL A 336 3.70 -25.23 15.15
CA VAL A 336 2.75 -25.08 16.27
C VAL A 336 3.37 -25.32 17.65
N HIS A 337 4.50 -26.02 17.72
CA HIS A 337 5.25 -26.29 18.96
C HIS A 337 6.35 -25.26 19.25
N ARG A 338 6.61 -24.32 18.32
CA ARG A 338 7.69 -23.35 18.49
C ARG A 338 7.34 -22.33 19.57
N VAL A 339 8.30 -22.05 20.45
CA VAL A 339 8.23 -20.96 21.42
C VAL A 339 8.74 -19.65 20.78
N PHE A 340 7.92 -18.60 20.85
CA PHE A 340 8.20 -17.25 20.37
C PHE A 340 8.42 -16.31 21.55
N GLY A 341 9.54 -16.48 22.25
CA GLY A 341 9.83 -15.76 23.49
C GLY A 341 8.90 -16.18 24.61
N ASP A 342 7.84 -15.42 24.85
CA ASP A 342 6.86 -15.58 25.94
C ASP A 342 5.50 -16.15 25.48
N THR A 343 5.42 -16.67 24.25
CA THR A 343 4.17 -17.21 23.70
C THR A 343 4.43 -18.41 22.80
N THR A 344 3.49 -19.33 22.74
CA THR A 344 3.34 -20.32 21.66
C THR A 344 2.23 -19.88 20.70
N PRO A 345 2.09 -20.50 19.52
CA PRO A 345 0.95 -20.28 18.62
C PRO A 345 -0.40 -20.47 19.32
N LEU A 346 -0.56 -21.52 20.13
CA LEU A 346 -1.80 -21.77 20.88
C LEU A 346 -2.07 -20.67 21.92
N ILE A 347 -1.05 -20.24 22.68
CA ILE A 347 -1.18 -19.13 23.63
C ILE A 347 -1.52 -17.81 22.90
N ALA A 348 -0.95 -17.58 21.72
CA ALA A 348 -1.24 -16.40 20.90
C ALA A 348 -2.69 -16.42 20.39
N ALA A 349 -3.20 -17.58 19.96
CA ALA A 349 -4.59 -17.76 19.53
C ALA A 349 -5.59 -17.55 20.66
N ALA A 350 -5.33 -18.11 21.86
CA ALA A 350 -6.14 -17.88 23.05
C ALA A 350 -6.19 -16.38 23.45
N ARG A 351 -5.08 -15.65 23.25
CA ARG A 351 -5.01 -14.21 23.46
C ARG A 351 -5.78 -13.42 22.38
N GLY A 352 -5.77 -13.91 21.15
CA GLY A 352 -6.45 -13.32 19.99
C GLY A 352 -7.97 -13.43 20.06
N GLY A 353 -8.49 -14.57 20.53
CA GLY A 353 -9.92 -14.76 20.79
C GLY A 353 -10.73 -15.34 19.63
N ILE A 354 -10.08 -15.69 18.52
CA ILE A 354 -10.74 -16.29 17.36
C ILE A 354 -10.79 -17.80 17.59
N LEU A 355 -11.99 -18.34 17.86
CA LEU A 355 -12.16 -19.76 18.20
C LEU A 355 -11.64 -20.70 17.11
N ASP A 356 -11.91 -20.39 15.85
CA ASP A 356 -11.50 -21.26 14.74
C ASP A 356 -9.97 -21.31 14.58
N ASN A 357 -9.26 -20.25 14.96
CA ASN A 357 -7.80 -20.27 15.02
C ASN A 357 -7.28 -21.23 16.09
N ILE A 358 -7.96 -21.28 17.24
CA ILE A 358 -7.60 -22.20 18.34
C ILE A 358 -7.86 -23.64 17.90
N ARG A 359 -9.01 -23.91 17.25
CA ARG A 359 -9.30 -25.22 16.66
C ARG A 359 -8.23 -25.64 15.66
N ALA A 360 -7.91 -24.80 14.68
CA ALA A 360 -6.92 -25.11 13.65
C ALA A 360 -5.53 -25.43 14.23
N ILE A 361 -5.10 -24.71 15.27
CA ILE A 361 -3.80 -24.98 15.92
C ILE A 361 -3.81 -26.29 16.71
N LEU A 362 -4.91 -26.60 17.40
CA LEU A 362 -5.07 -27.87 18.11
C LEU A 362 -5.17 -29.04 17.13
N ASP A 363 -5.90 -28.88 16.02
CA ASP A 363 -6.04 -29.88 14.97
C ASP A 363 -4.70 -30.15 14.27
N ALA A 364 -3.82 -29.13 14.21
CA ALA A 364 -2.44 -29.26 13.76
C ALA A 364 -1.49 -29.89 14.81
N GLY A 365 -2.00 -30.34 15.95
CA GLY A 365 -1.27 -31.12 16.96
C GLY A 365 -0.58 -30.31 18.05
N ALA A 366 -0.92 -29.03 18.23
CA ALA A 366 -0.35 -28.25 19.33
C ALA A 366 -0.63 -28.89 20.70
N ASP A 367 0.39 -28.90 21.56
CA ASP A 367 0.25 -29.35 22.94
C ASP A 367 -0.67 -28.39 23.71
N ILE A 368 -1.83 -28.92 24.12
CA ILE A 368 -2.92 -28.18 24.75
C ILE A 368 -2.55 -27.63 26.13
N ASP A 369 -1.69 -28.36 26.85
CA ASP A 369 -1.28 -28.06 28.22
C ASP A 369 0.14 -27.47 28.28
N PHE A 370 0.70 -27.08 27.13
CA PHE A 370 2.03 -26.48 27.10
C PHE A 370 2.09 -25.20 27.93
N GLU A 371 3.03 -25.16 28.87
CA GLU A 371 3.23 -24.06 29.80
C GLU A 371 4.55 -23.32 29.56
N LEU A 372 4.49 -22.00 29.63
CA LEU A 372 5.63 -21.10 29.61
C LEU A 372 5.83 -20.40 30.96
N GLY A 373 7.07 -20.01 31.25
CA GLY A 373 7.42 -19.23 32.44
C GLY A 373 7.92 -20.06 33.61
N SER A 374 8.21 -19.38 34.72
CA SER A 374 8.72 -20.00 35.94
C SER A 374 7.61 -20.73 36.69
N PRO A 375 7.94 -21.66 37.62
CA PRO A 375 6.93 -22.39 38.40
C PRO A 375 5.91 -21.50 39.13
N SER A 376 6.30 -20.28 39.48
CA SER A 376 5.46 -19.27 40.14
C SER A 376 4.57 -18.44 39.21
N ASN A 377 4.76 -18.51 37.89
CA ASN A 377 4.00 -17.74 36.89
C ASN A 377 3.86 -18.54 35.59
N ARG A 378 3.21 -19.71 35.67
CA ARG A 378 2.94 -20.59 34.53
C ARG A 378 1.87 -19.99 33.62
N ILE A 379 2.20 -19.87 32.34
CA ILE A 379 1.34 -19.31 31.30
C ILE A 379 1.00 -20.43 30.32
N SER A 380 -0.28 -20.79 30.23
CA SER A 380 -0.82 -21.73 29.25
C SER A 380 -1.94 -21.07 28.46
N ALA A 381 -2.43 -21.76 27.42
CA ALA A 381 -3.57 -21.30 26.66
C ALA A 381 -4.81 -21.13 27.56
N MET A 382 -5.03 -22.07 28.50
CA MET A 382 -6.10 -22.02 29.49
C MET A 382 -5.99 -20.78 30.40
N THR A 383 -4.82 -20.55 31.01
CA THR A 383 -4.66 -19.41 31.93
C THR A 383 -4.78 -18.06 31.22
N ILE A 384 -4.33 -17.97 29.96
CA ILE A 384 -4.51 -16.77 29.14
C ILE A 384 -5.97 -16.56 28.71
N ALA A 385 -6.69 -17.62 28.33
CA ALA A 385 -8.12 -17.54 27.98
C ALA A 385 -8.98 -17.01 29.14
N ILE A 386 -8.57 -17.28 30.37
CA ILE A 386 -9.22 -16.77 31.58
C ILE A 386 -8.82 -15.30 31.85
N ARG A 387 -7.53 -14.98 31.78
CA ARG A 387 -6.96 -13.67 32.21
C ARG A 387 -7.04 -12.57 31.16
N THR A 388 -7.37 -12.90 29.92
CA THR A 388 -7.49 -11.96 28.79
C THR A 388 -8.57 -10.89 29.00
N LYS A 389 -8.50 -9.80 28.22
CA LYS A 389 -9.45 -8.67 28.21
C LYS A 389 -10.56 -8.83 27.16
N LEU A 390 -10.72 -10.02 26.58
CA LEU A 390 -11.80 -10.32 25.63
C LEU A 390 -13.19 -10.21 26.28
N ARG A 391 -14.24 -10.26 25.45
CA ARG A 391 -15.62 -10.32 25.93
C ARG A 391 -15.87 -11.65 26.67
N GLN A 392 -16.83 -11.62 27.59
CA GLN A 392 -17.04 -12.73 28.53
C GLN A 392 -17.52 -14.01 27.83
N ASP A 393 -18.42 -13.87 26.88
CA ASP A 393 -18.87 -14.92 25.95
C ASP A 393 -17.71 -15.56 25.20
N THR A 394 -16.81 -14.75 24.62
CA THR A 394 -15.64 -15.26 23.89
C THR A 394 -14.74 -16.08 24.81
N LYS A 395 -14.48 -15.62 26.04
CA LYS A 395 -13.66 -16.38 27.00
C LYS A 395 -14.30 -17.71 27.36
N VAL A 396 -15.61 -17.71 27.63
CA VAL A 396 -16.38 -18.92 27.94
C VAL A 396 -16.24 -19.93 26.80
N SER A 397 -16.45 -19.50 25.56
CA SER A 397 -16.32 -20.37 24.39
C SER A 397 -14.90 -20.91 24.22
N ILE A 398 -13.85 -20.12 24.46
CA ILE A 398 -12.46 -20.60 24.41
C ILE A 398 -12.19 -21.64 25.50
N VAL A 399 -12.58 -21.36 26.75
CA VAL A 399 -12.38 -22.29 27.87
C VAL A 399 -13.12 -23.59 27.61
N GLN A 400 -14.38 -23.50 27.18
CA GLN A 400 -15.17 -24.67 26.81
C GLN A 400 -14.48 -25.50 25.71
N LEU A 401 -14.02 -24.85 24.63
CA LEU A 401 -13.29 -25.54 23.57
C LEU A 401 -12.02 -26.25 24.09
N LEU A 402 -11.24 -25.60 24.96
CA LEU A 402 -10.05 -26.22 25.53
C LEU A 402 -10.41 -27.43 26.41
N LEU A 403 -11.46 -27.34 27.23
CA LEU A 403 -11.93 -28.46 28.07
C LEU A 403 -12.45 -29.62 27.22
N GLU A 404 -13.24 -29.33 26.18
CA GLU A 404 -13.75 -30.33 25.22
C GLU A 404 -12.60 -31.07 24.52
N ARG A 405 -11.48 -30.38 24.27
CA ARG A 405 -10.27 -30.96 23.67
C ARG A 405 -9.33 -31.62 24.69
N GLY A 406 -9.76 -31.76 25.95
CA GLY A 406 -9.04 -32.51 26.98
C GLY A 406 -8.05 -31.71 27.81
N ALA A 407 -8.10 -30.37 27.79
CA ALA A 407 -7.20 -29.55 28.60
C ALA A 407 -7.28 -29.91 30.09
N THR A 408 -6.15 -29.81 30.77
CA THR A 408 -6.08 -29.94 32.22
C THR A 408 -6.80 -28.77 32.90
N LEU A 409 -7.48 -29.09 34.02
CA LEU A 409 -8.14 -28.06 34.81
C LEU A 409 -7.08 -27.17 35.48
N PRO A 410 -7.21 -25.84 35.41
CA PRO A 410 -6.25 -24.96 36.06
C PRO A 410 -6.38 -25.11 37.59
N PRO A 411 -5.32 -24.83 38.37
CA PRO A 411 -5.35 -24.97 39.82
C PRO A 411 -6.49 -24.18 40.48
N VAL A 412 -7.13 -24.73 41.51
CA VAL A 412 -8.34 -24.13 42.15
C VAL A 412 -8.13 -22.67 42.62
N HIS A 413 -6.92 -22.30 43.04
CA HIS A 413 -6.63 -20.91 43.42
C HIS A 413 -6.79 -19.92 42.26
N THR A 414 -6.54 -20.34 41.01
CA THR A 414 -6.77 -19.52 39.82
C THR A 414 -8.26 -19.26 39.58
N TRP A 415 -9.15 -20.14 40.06
CA TRP A 415 -10.62 -19.98 39.95
C TRP A 415 -11.12 -18.79 40.79
N SER A 416 -10.37 -18.40 41.82
CA SER A 416 -10.69 -17.24 42.64
C SER A 416 -10.32 -15.91 41.98
N GLU A 417 -9.24 -15.89 41.17
CA GLU A 417 -8.82 -14.72 40.39
C GLU A 417 -9.84 -14.40 39.27
N VAL A 418 -10.53 -15.42 38.77
CA VAL A 418 -11.63 -15.33 37.81
C VAL A 418 -12.71 -14.40 38.38
N GLY A 419 -13.16 -14.62 39.62
CA GLY A 419 -14.27 -13.88 40.25
C GLY A 419 -14.17 -12.35 40.31
N LYS A 420 -12.98 -11.75 40.19
CA LYS A 420 -12.81 -10.28 40.21
C LYS A 420 -13.10 -9.58 38.87
N ARG A 421 -13.37 -10.32 37.79
CA ARG A 421 -13.52 -9.78 36.42
C ARG A 421 -14.82 -10.20 35.68
N GLY A 422 -15.92 -10.47 36.38
CA GLY A 422 -17.24 -10.70 35.76
C GLY A 422 -17.41 -12.07 35.07
N THR A 423 -16.74 -13.10 35.57
CA THR A 423 -16.56 -14.42 34.94
C THR A 423 -17.21 -15.57 35.73
N SER A 424 -18.34 -15.30 36.39
CA SER A 424 -19.11 -16.32 37.15
C SER A 424 -19.42 -17.57 36.33
N GLN A 425 -19.68 -17.41 35.03
CA GLN A 425 -19.93 -18.51 34.09
C GLN A 425 -18.71 -19.42 33.90
N ILE A 426 -17.49 -18.88 33.81
CA ILE A 426 -16.27 -19.70 33.66
C ILE A 426 -16.06 -20.54 34.91
N ARG A 427 -16.28 -19.96 36.09
CA ARG A 427 -16.18 -20.70 37.35
C ARG A 427 -17.18 -21.85 37.42
N ALA A 428 -18.44 -21.60 37.05
CA ALA A 428 -19.46 -22.64 37.00
C ALA A 428 -19.08 -23.78 36.04
N LEU A 429 -18.53 -23.46 34.86
CA LEU A 429 -18.05 -24.44 33.90
C LEU A 429 -16.91 -25.31 34.45
N LEU A 430 -15.92 -24.70 35.11
CA LEU A 430 -14.81 -25.43 35.71
C LEU A 430 -15.28 -26.35 36.86
N GLU A 431 -16.21 -25.88 37.69
CA GLU A 431 -16.79 -26.67 38.78
C GLU A 431 -17.64 -27.85 38.26
N GLU A 432 -18.39 -27.65 37.17
CA GLU A 432 -19.16 -28.71 36.50
C GLU A 432 -18.24 -29.76 35.88
N GLU A 433 -17.20 -29.33 35.17
CA GLU A 433 -16.24 -30.24 34.52
C GLU A 433 -15.43 -31.05 35.55
N GLN A 434 -15.04 -30.43 36.67
CA GLN A 434 -14.42 -31.15 37.79
C GLN A 434 -15.34 -32.25 38.35
N LYS A 435 -16.64 -31.95 38.52
CA LYS A 435 -17.62 -32.95 38.98
C LYS A 435 -17.78 -34.09 37.97
N LYS A 436 -17.85 -33.78 36.67
CA LYS A 436 -17.93 -34.79 35.61
C LYS A 436 -16.73 -35.73 35.63
N ARG A 437 -15.51 -35.19 35.69
CA ARG A 437 -14.27 -35.98 35.75
C ARG A 437 -14.18 -36.83 37.02
N ASN A 438 -14.59 -36.28 38.17
CA ASN A 438 -14.63 -37.02 39.43
C ASN A 438 -15.67 -38.16 39.45
N ASN A 439 -16.75 -38.05 38.67
CA ASN A 439 -17.78 -39.09 38.56
C ASN A 439 -17.42 -40.18 37.53
N GLN A 440 -16.42 -39.94 36.69
CA GLN A 440 -15.95 -40.87 35.64
C GLN A 440 -14.65 -41.60 36.02
N ALA A 441 -13.96 -41.16 37.07
CA ALA A 441 -12.82 -41.82 37.71
C ALA A 441 -13.29 -42.71 38.87
#